data_AF-A0A838T6J9-F1
#
_entry.id   AF-A0A838T6J9-F1
#
_cell.length_a   1.000
_cell.length_b   1.000
_cell.length_c   1.000
_cell.angle_alpha   90.00
_cell.angle_beta   90.00
_cell.angle_gamma   90.00
#
_symmetry.space_group_name_H-M   'P 1'
#
loop_
_entity.id
_entity.type
_entity.pdbx_description
1 polymer ?
#
loop_
_entity_poly.entity_id
_entity_poly.type
_entity_poly.pdbx_seq_one_letter_code
_entity_poly.pdbx_strand_id
1 'polypeptide(L)'
;MNGDWEIGKTGDPLHRFARGAIELTDGTRISIVDMRALSQITIDREGESTVPKLGLDAASPDMTAVHLKQALARRTIGIKPALMDQSVLAGLGNIYAAEALWLAELSPKAPASKVSMAKLE
;
A
#
# COMPACT_ATOMS: atom_id res chain seq x y z
N MET A 1 6.98 -7.30 -6.25
CA MET A 1 5.95 -7.50 -5.23
C MET A 1 5.14 -8.66 -5.73
N ASN A 2 5.60 -9.87 -5.42
CA ASN A 2 5.01 -11.11 -5.94
C ASN A 2 4.72 -12.05 -4.77
N GLY A 3 4.59 -11.47 -3.57
CA GLY A 3 4.17 -12.19 -2.39
C GLY A 3 2.67 -12.46 -2.50
N ASP A 4 2.27 -13.70 -2.29
CA ASP A 4 0.87 -14.09 -2.27
C ASP A 4 0.60 -15.04 -1.11
N TRP A 5 -0.66 -15.13 -0.71
CA TRP A 5 -1.13 -16.03 0.32
C TRP A 5 -1.72 -17.28 -0.31
N GLU A 6 -1.15 -18.44 0.00
CA GLU A 6 -1.64 -19.73 -0.45
C GLU A 6 -2.29 -20.49 0.71
N ILE A 7 -3.44 -21.11 0.45
CA ILE A 7 -4.14 -21.96 1.42
C ILE A 7 -3.99 -23.41 0.97
N GLY A 8 -3.44 -24.25 1.84
CA GLY A 8 -3.22 -25.68 1.61
C GLY A 8 -3.43 -26.50 2.88
N LYS A 9 -2.91 -27.74 2.91
CA LYS A 9 -2.97 -28.61 4.09
C LYS A 9 -1.59 -28.79 4.71
N THR A 10 -1.56 -29.07 6.00
CA THR A 10 -0.33 -29.30 6.78
C THR A 10 0.50 -30.49 6.26
N GLY A 11 -0.16 -31.50 5.68
CA GLY A 11 0.53 -32.65 5.08
C GLY A 11 1.14 -32.41 3.71
N ASP A 12 0.76 -31.33 3.02
CA ASP A 12 1.24 -31.06 1.66
C ASP A 12 2.66 -30.49 1.69
N PRO A 13 3.48 -30.76 0.66
CA PRO A 13 4.79 -30.12 0.52
C PRO A 13 4.66 -28.59 0.47
N LEU A 14 5.54 -27.89 1.17
CA LEU A 14 5.61 -26.43 1.07
C LEU A 14 6.08 -26.00 -0.32
N HIS A 15 5.51 -24.90 -0.81
CA HIS A 15 6.02 -24.27 -2.02
C HIS A 15 7.49 -23.86 -1.83
N ARG A 16 8.33 -24.05 -2.86
CA ARG A 16 9.78 -23.75 -2.79
C ARG A 16 10.13 -22.30 -2.45
N PHE A 17 9.17 -21.38 -2.57
CA PHE A 17 9.30 -19.97 -2.24
C PHE A 17 8.45 -19.55 -1.03
N ALA A 18 7.94 -20.50 -0.25
CA ALA A 18 7.30 -20.20 1.03
C ALA A 18 8.31 -19.49 1.95
N ARG A 19 7.90 -18.38 2.56
CA ARG A 19 8.71 -17.59 3.51
C ARG A 19 8.24 -17.72 4.96
N GLY A 20 7.00 -18.14 5.14
CA GLY A 20 6.41 -18.43 6.43
C GLY A 20 5.06 -19.13 6.23
N ALA A 21 4.61 -19.84 7.25
CA ALA A 21 3.31 -20.50 7.25
C ALA A 21 2.69 -20.46 8.64
N ILE A 22 1.37 -20.39 8.67
CA ILE A 22 0.54 -20.52 9.86
C ILE A 22 -0.25 -21.82 9.69
N GLU A 23 -0.09 -22.74 10.63
CA GLU A 23 -0.80 -24.01 10.65
C GLU A 23 -1.92 -23.95 11.69
N LEU A 24 -3.12 -24.30 11.26
CA LEU A 24 -4.32 -24.29 12.08
C LEU A 24 -4.60 -25.71 12.62
N THR A 25 -5.36 -25.79 13.71
CA THR A 25 -5.66 -27.05 14.40
C THR A 25 -6.55 -28.00 13.59
N ASP A 26 -7.24 -27.50 12.56
CA ASP A 26 -8.05 -28.31 11.63
C ASP A 26 -7.22 -28.92 10.48
N GLY A 27 -5.91 -28.66 10.46
CA GLY A 27 -4.98 -29.13 9.44
C GLY A 27 -4.81 -28.17 8.25
N THR A 28 -5.51 -27.04 8.21
CA THR A 28 -5.33 -25.97 7.22
C THR A 28 -3.98 -25.29 7.41
N ARG A 29 -3.29 -24.97 6.32
CA ARG A 29 -2.05 -24.18 6.32
C ARG A 29 -2.22 -22.94 5.44
N ILE A 30 -1.88 -21.78 5.98
CA ILE A 30 -1.81 -20.51 5.25
C ILE A 30 -0.34 -20.14 5.10
N SER A 31 0.16 -20.07 3.87
CA SER A 31 1.58 -19.81 3.58
C SER A 31 1.75 -18.51 2.82
N ILE A 32 2.78 -17.73 3.16
CA ILE A 32 3.20 -16.61 2.32
C ILE A 32 4.25 -17.09 1.33
N VAL A 33 3.93 -17.02 0.05
CA VAL A 33 4.80 -17.43 -1.05
C VAL A 33 5.36 -16.20 -1.72
N ASP A 34 6.66 -15.98 -1.60
CA ASP A 34 7.32 -14.80 -2.16
C ASP A 34 8.71 -15.13 -2.69
N MET A 35 8.84 -15.22 -4.01
CA MET A 35 10.12 -15.50 -4.66
C MET A 35 11.20 -14.47 -4.29
N ARG A 36 10.82 -13.20 -4.08
CA ARG A 36 11.76 -12.09 -3.83
C ARG A 36 12.03 -11.83 -2.36
N ALA A 37 11.30 -12.48 -1.45
CA ALA A 37 11.41 -12.30 0.00
C ALA A 37 11.32 -10.82 0.44
N LEU A 38 10.35 -10.08 -0.12
CA LEU A 38 10.07 -8.69 0.25
C LEU A 38 8.89 -8.57 1.23
N SER A 39 8.08 -9.61 1.34
CA SER A 39 6.96 -9.68 2.26
C SER A 39 7.43 -9.87 3.70
N GLN A 40 6.70 -9.29 4.66
CA GLN A 40 6.99 -9.39 6.08
C GLN A 40 5.79 -9.97 6.82
N ILE A 41 6.05 -10.80 7.82
CA ILE A 41 5.07 -11.22 8.82
C ILE A 41 5.55 -10.67 10.16
N THR A 42 4.72 -9.85 10.79
CA THR A 42 4.96 -9.32 12.14
C THR A 42 3.86 -9.80 13.08
N ILE A 43 4.23 -10.04 14.33
CA ILE A 43 3.31 -10.43 15.39
C ILE A 43 3.46 -9.37 16.48
N ASP A 44 2.45 -8.54 16.61
CA ASP A 44 2.41 -7.44 17.57
C ASP A 44 1.50 -7.81 18.74
N ARG A 45 1.77 -7.25 19.93
CA ARG A 45 0.84 -7.35 21.06
C ARG A 45 -0.38 -6.46 20.81
N GLU A 46 -1.46 -6.74 21.54
CA GLU A 46 -2.63 -5.86 21.53
C GLU A 46 -2.24 -4.42 21.91
N GLY A 47 -2.65 -3.46 21.07
CA GLY A 47 -2.30 -2.04 21.22
C GLY A 47 -0.91 -1.64 20.71
N GLU A 48 -0.06 -2.59 20.33
CA GLU A 48 1.22 -2.33 19.64
C GLU A 48 1.01 -2.44 18.11
N SER A 49 1.76 -1.65 17.34
CA SER A 49 1.81 -1.83 15.88
C SER A 49 3.19 -1.50 15.35
N THR A 50 3.77 -2.45 14.62
CA THR A 50 5.00 -2.27 13.85
C THR A 50 4.75 -1.65 12.48
N VAL A 51 3.48 -1.53 12.06
CA VAL A 51 3.10 -0.86 10.83
C VAL A 51 3.28 0.65 11.01
N PRO A 52 4.04 1.34 10.12
CA PRO A 52 4.18 2.78 10.17
C PRO A 52 2.82 3.48 10.10
N LYS A 53 2.74 4.69 10.69
CA LYS A 53 1.52 5.50 10.59
C LYS A 53 1.18 5.76 9.12
N LEU A 54 0.02 5.26 8.71
CA LEU A 54 -0.51 5.44 7.37
C LEU A 54 -1.33 6.73 7.26
N GLY A 55 -1.38 7.27 6.05
CA GLY A 55 -2.36 8.27 5.66
C GLY A 55 -3.76 7.64 5.57
N LEU A 56 -4.74 8.42 5.13
CA LEU A 56 -6.07 7.88 4.85
C LEU A 56 -6.01 6.89 3.69
N ASP A 57 -6.88 5.88 3.74
CA ASP A 57 -7.10 4.93 2.66
C ASP A 57 -7.59 5.66 1.40
N ALA A 58 -7.00 5.37 0.24
CA ALA A 58 -7.40 5.93 -1.04
C ALA A 58 -8.87 5.67 -1.41
N ALA A 59 -9.48 4.60 -0.90
CA ALA A 59 -10.89 4.28 -1.09
C ALA A 59 -11.81 4.85 0.01
N SER A 60 -11.25 5.54 1.01
CA SER A 60 -12.04 6.12 2.10
C SER A 60 -12.97 7.24 1.60
N PRO A 61 -14.23 7.32 2.08
CA PRO A 61 -15.08 8.47 1.79
C PRO A 61 -14.52 9.79 2.33
N ASP A 62 -13.65 9.73 3.34
CA ASP A 62 -12.97 10.92 3.89
C ASP A 62 -11.79 11.38 3.03
N MET A 63 -11.39 10.59 2.02
CA MET A 63 -10.37 10.96 1.04
C MET A 63 -10.94 11.98 0.05
N THR A 64 -11.07 13.22 0.53
CA THR A 64 -11.54 14.35 -0.26
C THR A 64 -10.39 15.13 -0.88
N ALA A 65 -10.66 15.88 -1.95
CA ALA A 65 -9.69 16.81 -2.53
C ALA A 65 -9.15 17.81 -1.49
N VAL A 66 -9.97 18.22 -0.51
CA VAL A 66 -9.57 19.13 0.58
C VAL A 66 -8.53 18.45 1.48
N HIS A 67 -8.80 17.21 1.89
CA HIS A 67 -7.86 16.42 2.67
C HIS A 67 -6.55 16.24 1.92
N LEU A 68 -6.62 15.81 0.65
CA LEU A 68 -5.44 15.58 -0.18
C LEU A 68 -4.65 16.88 -0.37
N LYS A 69 -5.32 18.02 -0.58
CA LYS A 69 -4.66 19.32 -0.69
C LYS A 69 -3.88 19.67 0.58
N GLN A 70 -4.46 19.43 1.75
CA GLN A 70 -3.80 19.66 3.03
C GLN A 70 -2.59 18.73 3.23
N ALA A 71 -2.74 17.45 2.91
CA ALA A 71 -1.65 16.46 3.02
C ALA A 71 -0.46 16.80 2.10
N LEU A 72 -0.73 17.37 0.92
CA LEU A 72 0.29 17.75 -0.07
C LEU A 72 0.88 19.15 0.15
N ALA A 73 0.30 19.99 1.01
CA ALA A 73 0.63 21.42 1.11
C ALA A 73 2.11 21.71 1.38
N ARG A 74 2.81 20.82 2.09
CA ARG A 74 4.24 20.96 2.44
C ARG A 74 5.17 20.11 1.59
N ARG A 75 4.65 19.42 0.57
CA ARG A 75 5.43 18.51 -0.29
C ARG A 75 5.90 19.26 -1.54
N THR A 76 7.20 19.52 -1.61
CA THR A 76 7.84 20.21 -2.76
C THR A 76 8.30 19.24 -3.85
N ILE A 77 8.31 17.95 -3.55
CA ILE A 77 8.57 16.87 -4.50
C ILE A 77 7.47 16.79 -5.57
N GLY A 78 7.72 15.99 -6.62
CA GLY A 78 6.71 15.72 -7.65
C GLY A 78 5.46 15.05 -7.08
N ILE A 79 4.31 15.30 -7.71
CA ILE A 79 3.02 14.76 -7.26
C ILE A 79 2.98 13.23 -7.26
N LYS A 80 3.62 12.55 -8.22
CA LYS A 80 3.63 11.08 -8.26
C LYS A 80 4.30 10.46 -7.03
N PRO A 81 5.56 10.77 -6.67
CA PRO A 81 6.14 10.23 -5.46
C PRO A 81 5.43 10.69 -4.18
N ALA A 82 4.81 11.87 -4.18
CA ALA A 82 3.99 12.32 -3.04
C ALA A 82 2.72 11.48 -2.84
N LEU A 83 2.04 11.10 -3.93
CA LEU A 83 0.86 10.21 -3.87
C LEU A 83 1.21 8.76 -3.53
N MET A 84 2.44 8.33 -3.79
CA MET A 84 2.92 6.99 -3.43
C MET A 84 3.45 6.90 -1.99
N ASP A 85 3.62 8.03 -1.31
CA ASP A 85 3.98 8.09 0.11
C ASP A 85 2.80 7.60 0.95
N GLN A 86 2.95 6.43 1.57
CA GLN A 86 1.88 5.79 2.35
C GLN A 86 1.46 6.58 3.58
N SER A 87 2.24 7.59 4.01
CA SER A 87 1.84 8.53 5.07
C SER A 87 0.94 9.67 4.57
N VAL A 88 0.91 9.91 3.26
CA VAL A 88 0.04 10.88 2.58
C VAL A 88 -1.25 10.20 2.14
N LEU A 89 -1.12 9.07 1.44
CA LEU A 89 -2.22 8.33 0.85
C LEU A 89 -1.90 6.83 0.90
N ALA A 90 -2.66 6.08 1.70
CA ALA A 90 -2.45 4.65 1.84
C ALA A 90 -3.09 3.87 0.69
N GLY A 91 -2.43 2.80 0.25
CA GLY A 91 -2.96 1.87 -0.76
C GLY A 91 -2.69 2.25 -2.22
N LEU A 92 -2.24 3.48 -2.50
CA LEU A 92 -1.93 3.88 -3.87
C LEU A 92 -0.51 3.47 -4.29
N GLY A 93 -0.43 2.44 -5.14
CA GLY A 93 0.82 1.94 -5.71
C GLY A 93 1.24 2.62 -7.02
N ASN A 94 2.40 2.23 -7.56
CA ASN A 94 2.99 2.84 -8.75
C ASN A 94 2.07 2.85 -9.99
N ILE A 95 1.29 1.78 -10.20
CA ILE A 95 0.39 1.65 -11.36
C ILE A 95 -0.74 2.68 -11.24
N TYR A 96 -1.54 2.59 -10.17
CA TYR A 96 -2.69 3.49 -10.00
C TYR A 96 -2.29 4.95 -9.82
N ALA A 97 -1.13 5.25 -9.22
CA ALA A 97 -0.62 6.62 -9.20
C ALA A 97 -0.31 7.15 -10.61
N ALA A 98 0.21 6.32 -11.51
CA ALA A 98 0.45 6.73 -12.89
C ALA A 98 -0.86 6.90 -13.67
N GLU A 99 -1.78 5.95 -13.55
CA GLU A 99 -3.09 5.99 -14.22
C GLU A 99 -3.93 7.18 -13.76
N ALA A 100 -4.02 7.43 -12.44
CA ALA A 100 -4.77 8.55 -11.89
C ALA A 100 -4.21 9.90 -12.38
N LEU A 101 -2.88 10.04 -12.43
CA LEU A 101 -2.25 11.26 -12.95
C LEU A 101 -2.45 11.44 -14.45
N TRP A 102 -2.48 10.33 -15.21
CA TRP A 102 -2.79 10.38 -16.63
C TRP A 102 -4.24 10.81 -16.87
N LEU A 103 -5.20 10.21 -16.15
CA LEU A 103 -6.62 10.59 -16.20
C LEU A 103 -6.85 12.04 -15.78
N ALA A 104 -6.12 12.52 -14.78
CA ALA A 104 -6.16 13.92 -14.33
C ALA A 104 -5.34 14.86 -15.23
N GLU A 105 -4.68 14.36 -16.28
CA GLU A 105 -3.78 15.10 -17.16
C GLU A 105 -2.74 15.94 -16.39
N LEU A 106 -2.18 15.36 -15.34
CA LEU A 106 -1.25 16.02 -14.43
C LEU A 106 0.16 15.42 -14.60
N SER A 107 1.13 16.28 -14.90
CA SER A 107 2.52 15.84 -15.00
C SER A 107 2.97 15.21 -13.67
N PRO A 108 3.56 14.00 -13.67
CA PRO A 108 4.01 13.35 -12.44
C PRO A 108 5.13 14.11 -11.72
N LYS A 109 5.77 15.06 -12.42
CA LYS A 109 6.82 15.94 -11.90
C LYS A 109 6.29 17.29 -11.38
N ALA A 110 5.00 17.57 -11.54
CA ALA A 110 4.40 18.80 -11.00
C ALA A 110 4.62 18.86 -9.49
N PRO A 111 5.11 19.99 -8.92
CA PRO A 111 5.30 20.08 -7.47
C PRO A 111 3.97 19.87 -6.75
N ALA A 112 3.93 18.88 -5.85
CA ALA A 112 2.69 18.42 -5.21
C ALA A 112 1.94 19.56 -4.50
N SER A 113 2.67 20.40 -3.76
CA SER A 113 2.14 21.59 -3.08
C SER A 113 1.49 22.61 -4.02
N LYS A 114 1.85 22.63 -5.31
CA LYS A 114 1.36 23.57 -6.32
C LYS A 114 0.20 23.06 -7.16
N VAL A 115 -0.23 21.80 -6.99
CA VAL A 115 -1.39 21.26 -7.70
C VAL A 115 -2.64 22.03 -7.26
N SER A 116 -3.43 22.51 -8.22
CA SER A 116 -4.65 23.27 -7.92
C SER A 116 -5.72 22.38 -7.30
N MET A 117 -6.64 22.99 -6.55
CA MET A 117 -7.78 22.26 -5.98
C MET A 117 -8.61 21.55 -7.06
N ALA A 118 -8.85 22.22 -8.19
CA ALA A 118 -9.61 21.67 -9.32
C ALA A 118 -8.94 20.47 -10.01
N LYS A 119 -7.64 20.23 -9.81
CA LYS A 119 -6.95 19.03 -10.32
C LYS A 119 -6.92 17.89 -9.29
N LEU A 120 -7.38 18.13 -8.06
CA LEU A 120 -7.47 17.14 -6.98
C LEU A 120 -8.90 16.63 -6.74
N GLU A 121 -9.91 17.31 -7.29
CA GLU A 121 -11.28 16.82 -7.45
C GLU A 121 -11.36 15.87 -8.65
#